data_AF-A0A699QPK3-F1
#
_entry.id   AF-A0A699QPK3-F1
#
_cell.length_a   1.000
_cell.length_b   1.000
_cell.length_c   1.000
_cell.angle_alpha   90.00
_cell.angle_beta   90.00
_cell.angle_gamma   90.00
#
_symmetry.space_group_name_H-M   'P 1'
#
loop_
_entity.id
_entity.type
_entity.pdbx_description
1 polymer ?
#
loop_
_entity_poly.entity_id
_entity_poly.type
_entity_poly.pdbx_seq_one_letter_code
_entity_poly.pdbx_strand_id
1 'polypeptide(L)'
;MVIVRLKEWSERPDMNNEQVIAKITQLTSHIRAADIRSISQPTITGFGQTSGFTFQLQDRGGHSTADFYKVAQDFLAALSQRPEIQYATTAFNPGFPQYQLSVNVAKVKEAGLTEANVLNAMQVYYGGLYSTNFNQFGKQYRVMVQADTSYRANPEGLSKVFVRNASGAMAPITEFVTLTRIYGPESLNRFNLFTAISVNGSPKEGVSSGQALLAIQEVASQKLPAGYGYEFSGLSREEQKVGGQALYVFALSLI
;
A
#
# COMPACT_ATOMS: atom_id res chain seq x y z
N MET A 1 -11.10 6.83 -0.09
CA MET A 1 -10.71 8.15 -0.63
C MET A 1 -11.97 8.90 -1.01
N VAL A 2 -12.14 10.12 -0.50
CA VAL A 2 -13.28 10.99 -0.85
C VAL A 2 -12.69 12.21 -1.54
N ILE A 3 -13.19 12.54 -2.73
CA ILE A 3 -12.79 13.75 -3.45
C ILE A 3 -13.81 14.84 -3.10
N VAL A 4 -13.35 15.88 -2.42
CA VAL A 4 -14.20 17.01 -2.01
C VAL A 4 -14.02 18.14 -3.02
N ARG A 5 -15.09 18.51 -3.71
CA ARG A 5 -15.11 19.70 -4.56
C ARG A 5 -15.47 20.91 -3.71
N LEU A 6 -14.57 21.89 -3.66
CA LEU A 6 -14.81 23.16 -2.97
C LEU A 6 -15.64 24.11 -3.84
N LYS A 7 -16.32 25.05 -3.20
CA LYS A 7 -16.93 26.20 -3.87
C LYS A 7 -15.86 27.06 -4.56
N GLU A 8 -16.30 27.84 -5.55
CA GLU A 8 -15.42 28.77 -6.26
C GLU A 8 -14.84 29.83 -5.31
N TRP A 9 -13.65 30.34 -5.63
CA TRP A 9 -12.93 31.30 -4.78
C TRP A 9 -13.73 32.56 -4.46
N SER A 10 -14.54 33.03 -5.41
CA SER A 10 -15.45 34.18 -5.26
C SER A 10 -16.50 33.97 -4.16
N GLU A 11 -16.90 32.73 -3.91
CA GLU A 11 -17.89 32.36 -2.88
C GLU A 11 -17.24 32.03 -1.53
N ARG A 12 -15.92 32.10 -1.42
CA ARG A 12 -15.14 31.82 -0.20
C ARG A 12 -13.99 32.81 0.02
N PRO A 13 -14.25 34.13 0.01
CA PRO A 13 -13.20 35.15 0.11
C PRO A 13 -12.33 35.00 1.37
N ASP A 14 -12.91 34.51 2.46
CA ASP A 14 -12.24 34.38 3.77
C ASP A 14 -11.68 32.98 4.05
N MET A 15 -11.76 32.04 3.09
CA MET A 15 -11.32 30.66 3.28
C MET A 15 -10.46 30.13 2.14
N ASN A 16 -9.17 29.95 2.44
CA ASN A 16 -8.23 29.25 1.58
C ASN A 16 -8.28 27.72 1.79
N ASN A 17 -7.57 26.97 0.94
CA ASN A 17 -7.59 25.51 0.98
C ASN A 17 -7.00 24.93 2.28
N GLU A 18 -5.98 25.58 2.83
CA GLU A 18 -5.30 25.15 4.06
C GLU A 18 -6.22 25.31 5.28
N GLN A 19 -6.98 26.40 5.35
CA GLN A 19 -7.98 26.63 6.39
C GLN A 19 -9.12 25.60 6.33
N VAL A 20 -9.52 25.18 5.13
CA VAL A 20 -10.51 24.09 4.96
C VAL A 20 -9.93 22.78 5.49
N ILE A 21 -8.69 22.44 5.11
CA ILE A 21 -8.00 21.23 5.58
C ILE A 21 -7.87 21.23 7.11
N ALA A 22 -7.43 22.34 7.71
CA ALA A 22 -7.30 22.47 9.15
C ALA A 22 -8.63 22.26 9.87
N LYS A 23 -9.72 22.83 9.34
CA LYS A 23 -11.07 22.67 9.89
C LYS A 23 -11.56 21.22 9.81
N ILE A 24 -11.33 20.52 8.71
CA ILE A 24 -11.69 19.10 8.59
C ILE A 24 -10.89 18.27 9.61
N THR A 25 -9.58 18.47 9.69
CA THR A 25 -8.70 17.78 10.65
C THR A 25 -9.18 17.99 12.09
N GLN A 26 -9.55 19.22 12.46
CA GLN A 26 -10.12 19.52 13.77
C GLN A 26 -11.42 18.76 14.02
N LEU A 27 -12.35 18.79 13.06
CA LEU A 27 -13.65 18.12 13.18
C LEU A 27 -13.52 16.61 13.25
N THR A 28 -12.51 16.00 12.64
CA THR A 28 -12.31 14.54 12.64
C THR A 28 -11.38 14.03 13.75
N SER A 29 -10.70 14.92 14.47
CA SER A 29 -9.69 14.58 15.47
C SER A 29 -10.17 13.67 16.63
N HIS A 30 -11.48 13.65 16.89
CA HIS A 30 -12.09 12.84 17.94
C HIS A 30 -12.28 11.36 17.55
N ILE A 31 -12.16 11.01 16.27
CA ILE A 31 -12.37 9.66 15.76
C ILE A 31 -11.10 8.83 16.01
N ARG A 32 -11.17 7.88 16.95
CA ARG A 32 -10.02 7.01 17.32
C ARG A 32 -9.91 5.73 16.48
N ALA A 33 -10.99 5.33 15.81
CA ALA A 33 -11.06 4.08 15.06
C ALA A 33 -10.41 4.15 13.67
N ALA A 34 -10.06 5.35 13.18
CA ALA A 34 -9.47 5.57 11.87
C ALA A 34 -8.56 6.82 11.88
N ASP A 35 -7.45 6.77 11.13
CA ASP A 35 -6.63 7.96 10.83
C ASP A 35 -7.21 8.66 9.60
N ILE A 36 -7.73 9.87 9.79
CA ILE A 36 -8.37 10.67 8.73
C ILE A 36 -7.45 11.85 8.41
N ARG A 37 -6.91 11.86 7.19
CA ARG A 37 -6.04 12.94 6.69
C ARG A 37 -6.66 13.62 5.48
N SER A 38 -6.64 14.95 5.51
CA SER A 38 -7.05 15.80 4.40
C SER A 38 -5.83 16.44 3.79
N ILE A 39 -5.69 16.33 2.47
CA ILE A 39 -4.57 16.87 1.70
C ILE A 39 -5.09 17.63 0.48
N SER A 40 -4.39 18.69 0.09
CA SER A 40 -4.63 19.38 -1.19
C SER A 40 -3.84 18.70 -2.31
N GLN A 41 -4.34 18.81 -3.54
CA GLN A 41 -3.57 18.38 -4.71
C GLN A 41 -2.32 19.28 -4.90
N PRO A 42 -1.22 18.72 -5.43
CA PRO A 42 -0.03 19.50 -5.74
C PRO A 42 -0.27 20.49 -6.89
N THR A 43 0.51 21.58 -6.91
CA THR A 43 0.42 22.66 -7.92
C THR A 43 0.70 22.16 -9.35
N ILE A 44 1.52 21.11 -9.49
CA ILE A 44 1.81 20.46 -10.78
C ILE A 44 1.19 19.06 -10.77
N THR A 45 0.17 18.88 -11.59
CA THR A 45 -0.47 17.59 -11.80
C THR A 45 0.47 16.64 -12.58
N GLY A 46 0.57 15.38 -12.16
CA GLY A 46 1.33 14.34 -12.86
C GLY A 46 2.64 13.89 -12.20
N PHE A 47 3.15 14.61 -11.19
CA PHE A 47 4.37 14.24 -10.46
C PHE A 47 4.13 13.52 -9.13
N GLY A 48 2.86 13.34 -8.74
CA GLY A 48 2.46 12.67 -7.51
C GLY A 48 1.04 13.07 -7.09
N GLN A 49 0.47 12.34 -6.14
CA GLN A 49 -0.83 12.67 -5.54
C GLN A 49 -0.72 13.58 -4.31
N THR A 50 0.48 13.72 -3.75
CA THR A 50 0.76 14.50 -2.54
C THR A 50 1.84 15.53 -2.84
N SER A 51 1.67 16.76 -2.35
CA SER A 51 2.76 17.74 -2.26
C SER A 51 3.79 17.31 -1.20
N GLY A 52 5.03 17.79 -1.33
CA GLY A 52 6.12 17.51 -0.40
C GLY A 52 7.21 16.64 -1.04
N PHE A 53 7.81 15.76 -0.25
CA PHE A 53 8.87 14.85 -0.71
C PHE A 53 8.42 13.40 -0.74
N THR A 54 9.00 12.64 -1.66
CA THR A 54 8.80 11.18 -1.74
C THR A 54 10.13 10.48 -1.94
N PHE A 55 10.32 9.37 -1.23
CA PHE A 55 11.46 8.50 -1.43
C PHE A 55 11.08 7.04 -1.18
N GLN A 56 11.92 6.16 -1.66
CA GLN A 56 11.79 4.72 -1.53
C GLN A 56 12.91 4.26 -0.62
N LEU A 57 12.57 3.76 0.57
CA LEU A 57 13.51 2.95 1.33
C LEU A 57 13.70 1.64 0.60
N GLN A 58 14.92 1.13 0.56
CA GLN A 58 15.30 -0.09 -0.12
C GLN A 58 15.98 -1.05 0.83
N ASP A 59 15.58 -2.30 0.78
CA ASP A 59 16.36 -3.40 1.34
C ASP A 59 17.23 -4.00 0.24
N ARG A 60 18.54 -3.82 0.38
CA ARG A 60 19.57 -4.32 -0.55
C ARG A 60 20.24 -5.60 -0.03
N GLY A 61 19.94 -6.02 1.20
CA GLY A 61 20.50 -7.21 1.84
C GLY A 61 19.59 -8.44 1.77
N GLY A 62 18.33 -8.28 1.38
CA GLY A 62 17.37 -9.40 1.29
C GLY A 62 16.89 -9.90 2.65
N HIS A 63 16.68 -8.97 3.58
CA HIS A 63 16.20 -9.21 4.93
C HIS A 63 14.71 -9.57 4.95
N SER A 64 14.21 -9.94 6.13
CA SER A 64 12.79 -10.20 6.32
C SER A 64 11.98 -8.91 6.23
N THR A 65 10.73 -9.02 5.78
CA THR A 65 9.79 -7.89 5.73
C THR A 65 9.58 -7.23 7.09
N ALA A 66 9.62 -8.02 8.18
CA ALA A 66 9.45 -7.50 9.54
C ALA A 66 10.66 -6.66 9.98
N ASP A 67 11.88 -7.12 9.69
CA ASP A 67 13.10 -6.38 9.98
C ASP A 67 13.16 -5.08 9.18
N PHE A 68 12.85 -5.17 7.88
CA PHE A 68 12.83 -3.99 7.03
C PHE A 68 11.80 -2.96 7.49
N TYR A 69 10.62 -3.40 7.93
CA TYR A 69 9.62 -2.49 8.50
C TYR A 69 10.09 -1.83 9.78
N LYS A 70 10.77 -2.56 10.67
CA LYS A 70 11.34 -2.00 11.89
C LYS A 70 12.35 -0.91 11.57
N VAL A 71 13.29 -1.18 10.66
CA VAL A 71 14.27 -0.17 10.20
C VAL A 71 13.59 1.04 9.58
N ALA A 72 12.54 0.83 8.78
CA ALA A 72 11.76 1.92 8.22
C ALA A 72 11.09 2.77 9.30
N GLN A 73 10.47 2.15 10.32
CA GLN A 73 9.85 2.89 11.43
C GLN A 73 10.86 3.65 12.27
N ASP A 74 12.01 3.04 12.60
CA ASP A 74 13.09 3.71 13.33
C ASP A 74 13.62 4.92 12.55
N PHE A 75 13.77 4.77 11.23
CA PHE A 75 14.16 5.86 10.35
C PHE A 75 13.12 6.98 10.28
N LEU A 76 11.83 6.65 10.14
CA LEU A 76 10.74 7.63 10.13
C LEU A 76 10.62 8.36 11.48
N ALA A 77 10.84 7.66 12.59
CA ALA A 77 10.85 8.24 13.93
C ALA A 77 12.04 9.20 14.12
N ALA A 78 13.20 8.90 13.54
CA ALA A 78 14.33 9.82 13.54
C ALA A 78 14.06 11.06 12.66
N LEU A 79 13.41 10.87 11.50
CA LEU A 79 13.02 11.97 10.62
C LEU A 79 11.98 12.89 11.27
N SER A 80 11.02 12.36 12.02
CA SER A 80 9.99 13.18 12.69
C SER A 80 10.55 14.07 13.81
N GLN A 81 11.75 13.77 14.32
CA GLN A 81 12.44 14.61 15.29
C GLN A 81 13.20 15.78 14.64
N ARG A 82 13.37 15.78 13.31
CA ARG A 82 14.09 16.84 12.60
C ARG A 82 13.25 18.09 12.48
N PRO A 83 13.80 19.28 12.79
CA PRO A 83 13.05 20.54 12.67
C PRO A 83 12.66 20.86 11.22
N GLU A 84 13.32 20.27 10.23
CA GLU A 84 13.05 20.49 8.80
C GLU A 84 11.83 19.70 8.28
N ILE A 85 11.39 18.66 9.00
CA ILE A 85 10.38 17.71 8.54
C ILE A 85 9.08 17.90 9.32
N GLN A 86 7.97 18.11 8.61
CA GLN A 86 6.65 18.19 9.25
C GLN A 86 6.11 16.80 9.58
N TYR A 87 6.17 15.89 8.60
CA TYR A 87 5.81 14.49 8.76
C TYR A 87 6.48 13.67 7.67
N ALA A 88 6.74 12.40 7.97
CA ALA A 88 7.15 11.38 7.02
C ALA A 88 6.43 10.07 7.38
N THR A 89 5.72 9.48 6.44
CA THR A 89 4.86 8.31 6.69
C THR A 89 4.86 7.33 5.53
N THR A 90 4.52 6.07 5.83
CA THR A 90 4.33 5.02 4.84
C THR A 90 2.96 4.36 5.03
N ALA A 91 2.35 3.92 3.93
CA ALA A 91 1.15 3.08 3.96
C ALA A 91 1.48 1.59 4.11
N PHE A 92 2.76 1.23 4.06
CA PHE A 92 3.18 -0.16 4.20
C PHE A 92 2.90 -0.67 5.61
N ASN A 93 2.20 -1.80 5.69
CA ASN A 93 1.87 -2.47 6.95
C ASN A 93 2.09 -3.99 6.79
N PRO A 94 3.12 -4.57 7.43
CA PRO A 94 3.36 -6.02 7.39
C PRO A 94 2.44 -6.81 8.33
N GLY A 95 1.65 -6.13 9.17
CA GLY A 95 0.75 -6.71 10.15
C GLY A 95 -0.69 -6.85 9.67
N PHE A 96 -0.94 -6.94 8.35
CA PHE A 96 -2.29 -7.11 7.84
C PHE A 96 -2.79 -8.53 8.14
N PRO A 97 -3.95 -8.71 8.78
CA PRO A 97 -4.46 -10.04 9.12
C PRO A 97 -4.88 -10.80 7.86
N GLN A 98 -4.38 -12.01 7.71
CA GLN A 98 -4.66 -12.90 6.58
C GLN A 98 -4.93 -14.33 7.08
N TYR A 99 -5.56 -15.15 6.25
CA TYR A 99 -5.69 -16.59 6.50
C TYR A 99 -4.81 -17.35 5.51
N GLN A 100 -3.89 -18.16 6.03
CA GLN A 100 -3.14 -19.12 5.25
C GLN A 100 -3.91 -20.43 5.18
N LEU A 101 -4.22 -20.87 3.96
CA LEU A 101 -4.81 -22.17 3.72
C LEU A 101 -3.70 -23.20 3.50
N SER A 102 -3.68 -24.24 4.31
CA SER A 102 -2.76 -25.38 4.19
C SER A 102 -3.54 -26.63 3.80
N VAL A 103 -3.11 -27.32 2.74
CA VAL A 103 -3.73 -28.56 2.25
C VAL A 103 -3.01 -29.77 2.85
N ASN A 104 -3.75 -30.69 3.44
CA ASN A 104 -3.25 -31.99 3.88
C ASN A 104 -3.21 -32.96 2.70
N VAL A 105 -2.07 -32.98 2.01
CA VAL A 105 -1.84 -33.82 0.82
C VAL A 105 -2.07 -35.30 1.09
N ALA A 106 -1.73 -35.81 2.28
CA ALA A 106 -1.89 -37.22 2.61
C ALA A 106 -3.38 -37.61 2.66
N LYS A 107 -4.21 -36.83 3.37
CA LYS A 107 -5.67 -37.05 3.44
C LYS A 107 -6.34 -36.88 2.07
N VAL A 108 -5.88 -35.93 1.26
CA VAL A 108 -6.41 -35.73 -0.10
C VAL A 108 -6.20 -36.98 -0.95
N LYS A 109 -4.98 -37.54 -0.93
CA LYS A 109 -4.66 -38.76 -1.68
C LYS A 109 -5.40 -40.00 -1.16
N GLU A 110 -5.53 -40.13 0.17
CA GLU A 110 -6.28 -41.21 0.80
C GLU A 110 -7.76 -41.19 0.38
N ALA A 111 -8.35 -40.01 0.23
CA ALA A 111 -9.71 -39.84 -0.27
C ALA A 111 -9.87 -40.01 -1.79
N GLY A 112 -8.80 -40.35 -2.52
CA GLY A 112 -8.81 -40.47 -3.98
C GLY A 112 -9.03 -39.15 -4.71
N LEU A 113 -8.62 -38.04 -4.10
CA LEU A 113 -8.72 -36.69 -4.65
C LEU A 113 -7.34 -36.18 -5.10
N THR A 114 -7.34 -35.13 -5.91
CA THR A 114 -6.13 -34.34 -6.20
C THR A 114 -6.16 -33.02 -5.43
N GLU A 115 -4.99 -32.46 -5.17
CA GLU A 115 -4.87 -31.13 -4.56
C GLU A 115 -5.58 -30.07 -5.40
N ALA A 116 -5.55 -30.24 -6.73
CA ALA A 116 -6.26 -29.39 -7.68
C ALA A 116 -7.78 -29.41 -7.45
N ASN A 117 -8.38 -30.54 -7.07
CA ASN A 117 -9.82 -30.58 -6.77
C ASN A 117 -10.16 -29.73 -5.54
N VAL A 118 -9.35 -29.82 -4.49
CA VAL A 118 -9.52 -29.06 -3.24
C VAL A 118 -9.32 -27.56 -3.49
N LEU A 119 -8.23 -27.20 -4.17
CA LEU A 119 -7.92 -25.81 -4.49
C LEU A 119 -8.95 -25.20 -5.45
N ASN A 120 -9.46 -25.96 -6.42
CA ASN A 120 -10.52 -25.50 -7.32
C ASN A 120 -11.82 -25.24 -6.55
N ALA A 121 -12.21 -26.14 -5.64
CA ALA A 121 -13.36 -25.89 -4.77
C ALA A 121 -13.17 -24.59 -3.98
N MET A 122 -12.02 -24.39 -3.34
CA MET A 122 -11.73 -23.13 -2.63
C MET A 122 -11.79 -21.90 -3.56
N GLN A 123 -11.25 -22.00 -4.78
CA GLN A 123 -11.30 -20.93 -5.77
C GLN A 123 -12.74 -20.59 -6.16
N VAL A 124 -13.59 -21.58 -6.42
CA VAL A 124 -14.99 -21.35 -6.80
C VAL A 124 -15.78 -20.74 -5.65
N TYR A 125 -15.70 -21.30 -4.44
CA TYR A 125 -16.51 -20.83 -3.31
C TYR A 125 -16.02 -19.47 -2.78
N TYR A 126 -14.72 -19.29 -2.56
CA TYR A 126 -14.17 -18.09 -1.91
C TYR A 126 -13.54 -17.09 -2.90
N GLY A 127 -12.77 -17.58 -3.88
CA GLY A 127 -12.02 -16.72 -4.81
C GLY A 127 -12.86 -16.14 -5.96
N GLY A 128 -13.98 -16.79 -6.29
CA GLY A 128 -14.74 -16.53 -7.51
C GLY A 128 -14.07 -17.15 -8.73
N LEU A 129 -14.87 -17.80 -9.57
CA LEU A 129 -14.43 -18.41 -10.83
C LEU A 129 -15.07 -17.66 -12.00
N TYR A 130 -14.22 -17.18 -12.91
CA TYR A 130 -14.68 -16.78 -14.23
C TYR A 130 -15.07 -18.03 -15.03
N SER A 131 -16.36 -18.18 -15.33
CA SER A 131 -16.88 -19.36 -16.03
C SER A 131 -16.93 -19.14 -17.54
N THR A 132 -17.56 -18.04 -17.97
CA THR A 132 -17.76 -17.72 -19.38
C THR A 132 -18.14 -16.25 -19.55
N ASN A 133 -18.51 -15.85 -20.77
CA ASN A 133 -19.12 -14.57 -21.06
C ASN A 133 -20.54 -14.74 -21.61
N PHE A 134 -21.36 -13.69 -21.49
CA PHE A 134 -22.62 -13.57 -22.20
C PHE A 134 -22.78 -12.17 -22.80
N ASN A 135 -23.60 -12.06 -23.85
CA ASN A 135 -23.85 -10.79 -24.53
C ASN A 135 -25.18 -10.19 -24.06
N GLN A 136 -25.17 -8.92 -23.69
CA GLN A 136 -26.36 -8.16 -23.36
C GLN A 136 -26.15 -6.69 -23.76
N PHE A 137 -27.17 -6.02 -24.29
CA PHE A 137 -27.08 -4.59 -24.66
C PHE A 137 -25.89 -4.24 -25.59
N GLY A 138 -25.51 -5.15 -26.50
CA GLY A 138 -24.36 -4.96 -27.39
C GLY A 138 -22.99 -5.01 -26.71
N LYS A 139 -22.92 -5.44 -25.44
CA LYS A 139 -21.69 -5.60 -24.68
C LYS A 139 -21.53 -7.04 -24.21
N GLN A 140 -20.28 -7.46 -24.07
CA GLN A 140 -19.93 -8.76 -23.51
C GLN A 140 -19.66 -8.61 -22.01
N TYR A 141 -20.36 -9.39 -21.19
CA TYR A 141 -20.24 -9.42 -19.74
C TYR A 141 -19.65 -10.74 -19.27
N ARG A 142 -18.85 -10.69 -18.21
CA ARG A 142 -18.27 -11.88 -17.57
C ARG A 142 -19.29 -12.54 -16.65
N VAL A 143 -19.40 -13.86 -16.75
CA VAL A 143 -20.13 -14.71 -15.81
C VAL A 143 -19.17 -15.19 -14.74
N MET A 144 -19.35 -14.67 -13.52
CA MET A 144 -18.58 -15.07 -12.34
C MET A 144 -19.43 -16.00 -11.47
N VAL A 145 -18.87 -17.12 -11.06
CA VAL A 145 -19.48 -18.06 -10.11
C VAL A 145 -18.75 -17.93 -8.78
N GLN A 146 -19.48 -17.62 -7.71
CA GLN A 146 -18.94 -17.50 -6.37
C GLN A 146 -20.01 -17.87 -5.35
N ALA A 147 -19.61 -18.33 -4.16
CA ALA A 147 -20.54 -18.45 -3.05
C ALA A 147 -21.04 -17.08 -2.59
N ASP A 148 -22.30 -17.03 -2.17
CA ASP A 148 -22.90 -15.85 -1.56
C ASP A 148 -22.09 -15.43 -0.31
N THR A 149 -22.00 -14.12 -0.09
CA THR A 149 -21.25 -13.49 1.01
C THR A 149 -21.52 -14.14 2.37
N SER A 150 -22.78 -14.50 2.65
CA SER A 150 -23.19 -15.12 3.92
C SER A 150 -22.52 -16.47 4.21
N TYR A 151 -22.02 -17.17 3.20
CA TYR A 151 -21.37 -18.48 3.34
C TYR A 151 -19.84 -18.41 3.40
N ARG A 152 -19.26 -17.21 3.20
CA ARG A 152 -17.81 -16.99 3.14
C ARG A 152 -17.33 -15.80 3.98
N ALA A 153 -18.20 -15.24 4.83
CA ALA A 153 -17.89 -14.10 5.67
C ALA A 153 -16.95 -14.46 6.84
N ASN A 154 -16.94 -15.74 7.26
CA ASN A 154 -16.18 -16.21 8.41
C ASN A 154 -15.57 -17.61 8.16
N PRO A 155 -14.54 -18.01 8.92
CA PRO A 155 -13.90 -19.31 8.78
C PRO A 155 -14.85 -20.49 9.02
N GLU A 156 -15.91 -20.31 9.82
CA GLU A 156 -16.90 -21.35 10.12
C GLU A 156 -17.69 -21.76 8.87
N GLY A 157 -17.81 -20.85 7.88
CA GLY A 157 -18.39 -21.12 6.57
C GLY A 157 -17.70 -22.24 5.81
N LEU A 158 -16.44 -22.56 6.14
CA LEU A 158 -15.67 -23.62 5.48
C LEU A 158 -16.30 -25.01 5.66
N SER A 159 -17.00 -25.25 6.76
CA SER A 159 -17.71 -26.52 7.03
C SER A 159 -18.83 -26.80 6.03
N LYS A 160 -19.30 -25.78 5.30
CA LYS A 160 -20.35 -25.90 4.28
C LYS A 160 -19.81 -26.16 2.88
N VAL A 161 -18.49 -26.22 2.72
CA VAL A 161 -17.84 -26.49 1.44
C VAL A 161 -17.50 -27.97 1.34
N PHE A 162 -17.90 -28.57 0.22
CA PHE A 162 -17.69 -29.99 -0.05
C PHE A 162 -16.98 -30.18 -1.38
N VAL A 163 -16.13 -31.20 -1.45
CA VAL A 163 -15.48 -31.65 -2.67
C VAL A 163 -15.94 -33.06 -3.01
N ARG A 164 -16.18 -33.32 -4.30
CA ARG A 164 -16.61 -34.63 -4.79
C ARG A 164 -15.40 -35.51 -5.06
N ASN A 165 -15.37 -36.70 -4.48
CA ASN A 165 -14.31 -37.69 -4.73
C ASN A 165 -14.58 -38.57 -5.96
N ALA A 166 -13.60 -39.40 -6.33
CA ALA A 166 -13.70 -40.29 -7.49
C ALA A 166 -14.84 -41.33 -7.38
N SER A 167 -15.23 -41.70 -6.16
CA SER A 167 -16.39 -42.58 -5.90
C SER A 167 -17.75 -41.85 -5.98
N GLY A 168 -17.76 -40.54 -6.26
CA GLY A 168 -18.96 -39.71 -6.33
C GLY A 168 -19.47 -39.20 -4.98
N ALA A 169 -18.87 -39.62 -3.87
CA ALA A 169 -19.20 -39.14 -2.52
C ALA A 169 -18.70 -37.71 -2.29
N MET A 170 -19.45 -36.95 -1.49
CA MET A 170 -19.07 -35.59 -1.09
C MET A 170 -18.35 -35.64 0.26
N ALA A 171 -17.14 -35.09 0.31
CA ALA A 171 -16.37 -34.97 1.55
C ALA A 171 -16.25 -33.49 1.95
N PRO A 172 -16.43 -33.15 3.24
CA PRO A 172 -16.28 -31.78 3.70
C PRO A 172 -14.83 -31.32 3.53
N ILE A 173 -14.63 -30.08 3.05
CA ILE A 173 -13.29 -29.60 2.72
C ILE A 173 -12.39 -29.44 3.95
N THR A 174 -12.98 -29.26 5.12
CA THR A 174 -12.31 -29.15 6.42
C THR A 174 -11.49 -30.39 6.79
N GLU A 175 -11.76 -31.55 6.18
CA GLU A 175 -10.90 -32.72 6.34
C GLU A 175 -9.56 -32.57 5.64
N PHE A 176 -9.52 -31.79 4.55
CA PHE A 176 -8.37 -31.66 3.67
C PHE A 176 -7.62 -30.35 3.84
N VAL A 177 -8.22 -29.33 4.47
CA VAL A 177 -7.61 -28.02 4.63
C VAL A 177 -7.63 -27.53 6.06
N THR A 178 -6.60 -26.75 6.42
CA THR A 178 -6.53 -26.03 7.68
C THR A 178 -6.33 -24.55 7.39
N LEU A 179 -7.09 -23.70 8.08
CA LEU A 179 -6.94 -22.25 8.02
C LEU A 179 -6.16 -21.79 9.25
N THR A 180 -5.01 -21.14 9.02
CA THR A 180 -4.20 -20.54 10.08
C THR A 180 -4.20 -19.04 9.91
N ARG A 181 -4.53 -18.30 10.98
CA ARG A 181 -4.43 -16.84 10.95
C ARG A 181 -2.96 -16.45 10.98
N ILE A 182 -2.55 -15.69 9.97
CA ILE A 182 -1.20 -15.15 9.84
C ILE A 182 -1.26 -13.63 9.65
N TYR A 183 -0.12 -12.98 9.79
CA TYR A 183 0.02 -11.55 9.53
C TYR A 183 1.07 -11.36 8.46
N GLY A 184 0.73 -10.60 7.42
CA GLY A 184 1.61 -10.34 6.30
C GLY A 184 1.31 -9.01 5.64
N PRO A 185 2.17 -8.53 4.74
CA PRO A 185 1.91 -7.31 3.98
C PRO A 185 0.76 -7.51 2.99
N GLU A 186 -0.10 -6.49 2.84
CA GLU A 186 -1.12 -6.44 1.79
C GLU A 186 -0.49 -6.27 0.40
N SER A 187 0.55 -5.44 0.32
CA SER A 187 1.31 -5.17 -0.90
C SER A 187 2.79 -5.08 -0.60
N LEU A 188 3.63 -5.70 -1.43
CA LEU A 188 5.08 -5.56 -1.38
C LEU A 188 5.56 -4.87 -2.67
N ASN A 189 6.18 -3.71 -2.54
CA ASN A 189 6.66 -2.94 -3.67
C ASN A 189 8.13 -3.21 -3.94
N ARG A 190 8.57 -2.97 -5.18
CA ARG A 190 9.97 -2.99 -5.58
C ARG A 190 10.33 -1.69 -6.27
N PHE A 191 11.53 -1.19 -6.02
CA PHE A 191 12.09 -0.01 -6.68
C PHE A 191 13.54 -0.27 -7.06
N ASN A 192 13.86 -0.14 -8.35
CA ASN A 192 15.18 -0.44 -8.92
C ASN A 192 15.71 -1.82 -8.51
N LEU A 193 14.87 -2.85 -8.69
CA LEU A 193 15.13 -4.27 -8.39
C LEU A 193 15.22 -4.64 -6.90
N PHE A 194 15.19 -3.67 -5.98
CA PHE A 194 15.15 -3.93 -4.54
C PHE A 194 13.74 -3.91 -3.97
N THR A 195 13.51 -4.67 -2.90
CA THR A 195 12.28 -4.54 -2.10
C THR A 195 12.25 -3.15 -1.50
N ALA A 196 11.11 -2.48 -1.60
CA ALA A 196 11.01 -1.08 -1.25
C ALA A 196 9.77 -0.72 -0.42
N ILE A 197 9.97 0.20 0.52
CA ILE A 197 8.91 0.85 1.28
C ILE A 197 8.83 2.30 0.81
N SER A 198 7.70 2.66 0.22
CA SER A 198 7.43 4.03 -0.21
C SER A 198 7.14 4.91 1.00
N VAL A 199 7.83 6.04 1.08
CA VAL A 199 7.64 7.07 2.09
C VAL A 199 7.20 8.36 1.43
N ASN A 200 6.14 8.95 1.98
CA ASN A 200 5.66 10.28 1.61
C ASN A 200 5.72 11.19 2.83
N GLY A 201 6.13 12.43 2.63
CA GLY A 201 6.23 13.41 3.69
C GLY A 201 6.15 14.84 3.19
N SER A 202 6.17 15.77 4.12
CA SER A 202 6.16 17.21 3.84
C SER A 202 7.27 17.92 4.62
N PRO A 203 7.96 18.90 4.02
CA PRO A 203 8.81 19.81 4.77
C PRO A 203 7.98 20.61 5.77
N LYS A 204 8.63 21.09 6.84
CA LYS A 204 8.01 22.03 7.79
C LYS A 204 7.75 23.37 7.11
N GLU A 205 6.74 24.09 7.61
CA GLU A 205 6.44 25.44 7.14
C GLU A 205 7.66 26.36 7.26
N GLY A 206 7.95 27.11 6.21
CA GLY A 206 9.13 27.98 6.12
C GLY A 206 10.44 27.28 5.73
N VAL A 207 10.43 25.95 5.53
CA VAL A 207 11.61 25.16 5.13
C VAL A 207 11.53 24.84 3.64
N SER A 208 12.66 24.97 2.93
CA SER A 208 12.70 24.63 1.51
C SER A 208 12.70 23.12 1.29
N SER A 209 12.19 22.69 0.14
CA SER A 209 12.22 21.28 -0.26
C SER A 209 13.65 20.73 -0.28
N GLY A 210 14.61 21.48 -0.82
CA GLY A 210 16.03 21.11 -0.81
C GLY A 210 16.62 20.93 0.60
N GLN A 211 16.25 21.78 1.57
CA GLN A 211 16.66 21.60 2.98
C GLN A 211 16.09 20.31 3.58
N ALA A 212 14.83 20.00 3.29
CA ALA A 212 14.23 18.75 3.73
C ALA A 212 14.89 17.52 3.08
N LEU A 213 15.24 17.59 1.79
CA LEU A 213 16.00 16.52 1.12
C LEU A 213 17.37 16.33 1.77
N LEU A 214 18.10 17.41 2.09
CA LEU A 214 19.38 17.33 2.80
C LEU A 214 19.23 16.69 4.19
N ALA A 215 18.22 17.09 4.97
CA ALA A 215 17.95 16.49 6.27
C ALA A 215 17.67 14.98 6.16
N ILE A 216 16.96 14.53 5.12
CA ILE A 216 16.74 13.11 4.85
C ILE A 216 18.06 12.38 4.57
N GLN A 217 18.94 12.97 3.77
CA GLN A 217 20.26 12.40 3.46
C GLN A 217 21.14 12.29 4.72
N GLU A 218 21.14 13.32 5.58
CA GLU A 218 21.87 13.33 6.85
C GLU A 218 21.38 12.22 7.78
N VAL A 219 20.07 12.14 8.02
CA VAL A 219 19.50 11.10 8.90
C VAL A 219 19.74 9.72 8.31
N ALA A 220 19.67 9.57 7.00
CA ALA A 220 19.94 8.30 6.33
C ALA A 220 21.37 7.83 6.57
N SER A 221 22.35 8.74 6.50
CA SER A 221 23.76 8.42 6.76
C SER A 221 24.03 7.97 8.21
N GLN A 222 23.20 8.43 9.16
CA GLN A 222 23.39 8.17 10.59
C GLN A 222 22.55 6.98 11.11
N LYS A 223 21.39 6.72 10.52
CA LYS A 223 20.38 5.81 11.07
C LYS A 223 20.10 4.60 10.21
N LEU A 224 20.38 4.62 8.91
CA LEU A 224 20.20 3.43 8.08
C LEU A 224 21.37 2.45 8.31
N PRO A 225 21.09 1.20 8.74
CA PRO A 225 22.12 0.19 8.87
C PRO A 225 22.68 -0.24 7.50
N ALA A 226 23.85 -0.88 7.52
CA ALA A 226 24.41 -1.52 6.33
C ALA A 226 23.40 -2.52 5.74
N GLY A 227 23.31 -2.55 4.40
CA GLY A 227 22.33 -3.37 3.67
C GLY A 227 20.99 -2.68 3.40
N TYR A 228 20.75 -1.50 3.98
CA TYR A 228 19.61 -0.65 3.65
C TYR A 228 20.06 0.57 2.86
N GLY A 229 19.18 1.06 1.99
CA GLY A 229 19.40 2.26 1.19
C GLY A 229 18.13 3.06 1.05
N TYR A 230 18.24 4.19 0.35
CA TYR A 230 17.09 4.97 -0.06
C TYR A 230 17.35 5.61 -1.42
N GLU A 231 16.29 5.91 -2.13
CA GLU A 231 16.33 6.68 -3.37
C GLU A 231 15.14 7.63 -3.45
N PHE A 232 15.38 8.88 -3.86
CA PHE A 232 14.29 9.83 -4.10
C PHE A 232 13.47 9.42 -5.33
N SER A 233 12.15 9.62 -5.23
CA SER A 233 11.19 9.30 -6.30
C SER A 233 10.32 10.50 -6.65
N GLY A 234 9.58 10.40 -7.76
CA GLY A 234 8.65 11.44 -8.20
C GLY A 234 9.30 12.81 -8.32
N LEU A 235 8.63 13.84 -7.78
CA LEU A 235 9.10 15.22 -7.78
C LEU A 235 10.49 15.39 -7.12
N SER A 236 10.71 14.71 -5.99
CA SER A 236 11.99 14.80 -5.25
C SER A 236 13.18 14.31 -6.07
N ARG A 237 12.97 13.33 -6.96
CA ARG A 237 14.03 12.85 -7.86
C ARG A 237 14.43 13.91 -8.88
N GLU A 238 13.44 14.59 -9.46
CA GLU A 238 13.71 15.62 -10.47
C GLU A 238 14.30 16.87 -9.81
N GLU A 239 13.87 17.23 -8.61
CA GLU A 239 14.50 18.29 -7.82
C GLU A 239 15.99 18.00 -7.55
N GLN A 240 16.32 16.77 -7.15
CA GLN A 240 17.71 16.37 -6.93
C GLN A 240 18.57 16.48 -8.21
N LYS A 241 17.99 16.20 -9.38
CA LYS A 241 18.71 16.32 -10.66
C LYS A 241 18.89 17.77 -11.11
N VAL A 242 17.87 18.61 -10.93
CA VAL A 242 17.86 20.00 -11.42
C VAL A 242 18.69 20.92 -10.54
N GLY A 243 18.85 20.63 -9.24
CA GLY A 243 19.57 21.49 -8.29
C GLY A 243 20.99 21.89 -8.71
N GLY A 244 21.70 21.05 -9.48
CA GLY A 244 23.04 21.37 -9.99
C GLY A 244 23.08 22.14 -11.33
N GLN A 245 21.99 22.14 -12.11
CA GLN A 245 21.97 22.73 -13.45
C GLN A 245 21.92 24.25 -13.46
N ALA A 246 21.34 24.87 -12.41
CA ALA A 246 21.20 26.32 -12.29
C ALA A 246 22.55 27.05 -12.33
N LEU A 247 23.59 26.50 -11.71
CA LEU A 247 24.95 27.06 -11.73
C LEU A 247 25.54 27.08 -13.14
N TYR A 248 25.34 26.01 -13.93
CA TYR A 248 25.82 25.95 -15.31
C TYR A 248 25.09 26.94 -16.21
N VAL A 249 23.77 27.08 -16.06
CA VAL A 249 22.98 28.06 -16.82
C VAL A 249 23.42 29.48 -16.47
N PHE A 250 23.66 29.77 -15.19
CA PHE A 250 24.14 31.08 -14.76
C PHE A 250 25.55 31.38 -15.31
N ALA A 251 26.45 30.40 -15.27
CA ALA A 251 27.79 30.54 -15.85
C ALA A 251 27.76 30.76 -17.37
N LEU A 252 26.89 30.05 -18.10
CA LEU A 252 26.70 30.22 -19.53
C LEU A 252 26.05 31.57 -19.89
N SER A 253 25.23 32.14 -19.00
CA SER A 253 24.59 33.45 -19.22
C SER A 253 25.54 34.63 -18.95
N LEU A 254 26.67 34.38 -18.29
CA LEU A 254 27.71 35.37 -18.01
C LEU A 254 28.77 35.48 -19.13
N ILE A 255 28.76 34.54 -20.09
CA ILE A 255 29.66 34.48 -21.26
C ILE A 255 28.90 35.04 -22.48
#